data_AF-A0A1H6YFQ1-F1
#
_entry.id   AF-A0A1H6YFQ1-F1
#
_cell.length_a   1.000
_cell.length_b   1.000
_cell.length_c   1.000
_cell.angle_alpha   90.00
_cell.angle_beta   90.00
_cell.angle_gamma   90.00
#
_symmetry.space_group_name_H-M   'P 1'
#
loop_
_entity.id
_entity.type
_entity.pdbx_description
1 polymer ?
#
loop_
_entity_poly.entity_id
_entity_poly.type
_entity_poly.pdbx_seq_one_letter_code
_entity_poly.pdbx_strand_id
1 'polypeptide(L)'
;MPPITDQISLNTRLASIVIDQAVMIFLCSMAVAPAAFLVEGLSPFLSEAYDYPALLAPTMYLCKDTVNGRSIGKRLLNLQIVNEGDRQVASPARCVVRNVTLLISPIELLIAMLNPSRRLGDRLAGTRLKFSNEPLRDSSRVGPVISVFFIVYALIILTAFLLKGWQKYLFMLN
;
A
#
# COMPACT_ATOMS: atom_id res chain seq x y z
N MET A 1 -4.49 19.51 31.46
CA MET A 1 -4.34 18.67 30.25
C MET A 1 -2.88 18.26 30.16
N PRO A 2 -2.52 16.97 30.22
CA PRO A 2 -1.12 16.59 30.04
C PRO A 2 -0.71 16.85 28.59
N PRO A 3 0.55 17.27 28.34
CA PRO A 3 1.06 17.48 27.01
C PRO A 3 1.30 16.11 26.38
N ILE A 4 0.49 15.73 25.40
CA ILE A 4 0.73 14.50 24.65
C ILE A 4 1.91 14.78 23.71
N THR A 5 3.13 14.53 24.18
CA THR A 5 4.26 14.29 23.29
C THR A 5 4.10 12.90 22.67
N ASP A 6 3.12 12.75 21.76
CA ASP A 6 2.89 11.58 20.89
C ASP A 6 3.99 11.52 19.80
N GLN A 7 5.23 11.71 20.19
CA GLN A 7 6.35 11.59 19.26
C GLN A 7 6.61 10.10 19.05
N ILE A 8 6.25 9.61 17.87
CA ILE A 8 6.61 8.27 17.44
C ILE A 8 8.12 8.18 17.38
N SER A 9 8.69 7.26 18.17
CA SER A 9 10.12 6.99 18.14
C SER A 9 10.55 6.47 16.75
N LEU A 10 11.79 6.77 16.36
CA LEU A 10 12.36 6.26 15.11
C LEU A 10 12.25 4.73 15.04
N ASN A 11 12.56 4.04 16.14
CA ASN A 11 12.53 2.57 16.22
C ASN A 11 11.13 2.02 15.94
N THR A 12 10.10 2.61 16.57
CA THR A 12 8.69 2.22 16.33
C THR A 12 8.29 2.45 14.87
N ARG A 13 8.76 3.56 14.27
CA ARG A 13 8.47 3.87 12.86
C ARG A 13 9.13 2.85 11.93
N LEU A 14 10.42 2.59 12.11
CA LEU A 14 11.17 1.63 11.30
C LEU A 14 10.60 0.22 11.45
N ALA A 15 10.29 -0.21 12.69
CA ALA A 15 9.65 -1.49 12.95
C ALA A 15 8.32 -1.61 12.18
N SER A 16 7.49 -0.56 12.17
CA SER A 16 6.22 -0.59 11.42
C SER A 16 6.42 -0.79 9.92
N ILE A 17 7.45 -0.16 9.34
CA ILE A 17 7.78 -0.27 7.92
C ILE A 17 8.28 -1.69 7.60
N VAL A 18 9.19 -2.22 8.43
CA VAL A 18 9.78 -3.56 8.23
C VAL A 18 8.73 -4.66 8.37
N ILE A 19 7.87 -4.59 9.40
CA ILE A 19 6.81 -5.58 9.60
C ILE A 19 5.82 -5.52 8.44
N ASP A 20 5.39 -4.33 8.02
CA ASP A 20 4.51 -4.19 6.86
C ASP A 20 5.15 -4.74 5.58
N GLN A 21 6.45 -4.54 5.39
CA GLN A 21 7.17 -5.05 4.23
C GLN A 21 7.23 -6.58 4.25
N ALA A 22 7.60 -7.18 5.37
CA ALA A 22 7.67 -8.63 5.52
C ALA A 22 6.30 -9.29 5.30
N VAL A 23 5.25 -8.75 5.91
CA VAL A 23 3.88 -9.26 5.77
C VAL A 23 3.42 -9.14 4.32
N MET A 24 3.63 -7.99 3.66
CA MET A 24 3.20 -7.82 2.28
C MET A 24 3.98 -8.69 1.30
N ILE A 25 5.30 -8.89 1.50
CA ILE A 25 6.08 -9.82 0.67
C ILE A 25 5.50 -11.22 0.78
N PHE A 26 5.24 -11.68 2.01
CA PHE A 26 4.65 -13.00 2.25
C PHE A 26 3.28 -13.15 1.57
N LEU A 27 2.36 -12.21 1.78
CA LEU A 27 1.02 -12.25 1.18
C LEU A 27 1.06 -12.18 -0.36
N CYS A 28 1.91 -11.32 -0.92
CA CYS A 28 2.08 -11.25 -2.37
C CYS A 28 2.67 -12.54 -2.95
N SER A 29 3.66 -13.16 -2.28
CA SER A 29 4.21 -14.44 -2.73
C SER A 29 3.17 -15.57 -2.68
N MET A 30 2.33 -15.60 -1.65
CA MET A 30 1.23 -16.57 -1.57
C MET A 30 0.17 -16.37 -2.65
N ALA A 31 -0.06 -15.13 -3.09
CA ALA A 31 -1.01 -14.85 -4.16
C ALA A 31 -0.45 -15.21 -5.55
N VAL A 32 0.84 -14.94 -5.78
CA VAL A 32 1.46 -15.01 -7.11
C VAL A 32 2.05 -16.39 -7.42
N ALA A 33 2.69 -17.04 -6.44
CA ALA A 33 3.44 -18.28 -6.68
C ALA A 33 2.56 -19.48 -7.06
N PRO A 34 1.41 -19.75 -6.38
CA PRO A 34 0.53 -20.84 -6.79
C PRO A 34 -0.06 -20.62 -8.18
N ALA A 35 -0.40 -19.36 -8.50
CA ALA A 35 -0.90 -19.01 -9.82
C ALA A 35 0.17 -19.23 -10.90
N ALA A 36 1.45 -18.94 -10.63
CA ALA A 36 2.55 -19.16 -11.55
C ALA A 36 2.69 -20.66 -11.88
N PHE A 37 2.74 -21.47 -10.82
CA PHE A 37 2.91 -22.91 -10.91
C PHE A 37 1.78 -23.60 -11.67
N LEU A 38 0.52 -23.17 -11.43
CA LEU A 38 -0.63 -23.71 -12.15
C LEU A 38 -0.59 -23.37 -13.64
N VAL A 39 -0.18 -22.14 -14.01
CA VAL A 39 -0.16 -21.73 -15.41
C VAL A 39 0.92 -22.44 -16.22
N GLU A 40 2.12 -22.62 -15.65
CA GLU A 40 3.20 -23.38 -16.29
C GLU A 40 2.78 -24.82 -16.63
N GLY A 41 1.87 -25.41 -15.84
CA GLY A 41 1.38 -26.78 -16.04
C GLY A 41 0.23 -26.96 -17.04
N LEU A 42 -0.51 -25.90 -17.43
CA LEU A 42 -1.77 -26.07 -18.17
C LEU A 42 -1.73 -25.68 -19.66
N SER A 43 -0.94 -24.68 -20.11
CA SER A 43 -0.64 -24.39 -21.54
C SER A 43 -0.03 -22.99 -21.76
N PRO A 44 0.69 -22.75 -22.88
CA PRO A 44 1.18 -21.42 -23.26
C PRO A 44 0.08 -20.37 -23.49
N PHE A 45 -1.15 -20.76 -23.83
CA PHE A 45 -2.27 -19.81 -23.96
C PHE A 45 -2.69 -19.20 -22.61
N LEU A 46 -2.61 -19.97 -21.53
CA LEU A 46 -2.87 -19.46 -20.18
C LEU A 46 -1.71 -18.60 -19.65
N SER A 47 -0.52 -18.71 -20.25
CA SER A 47 0.65 -17.90 -19.90
C SER A 47 0.46 -16.42 -20.21
N GLU A 48 -0.27 -16.06 -21.28
CA GLU A 48 -0.58 -14.64 -21.56
C GLU A 48 -1.65 -14.07 -20.61
N ALA A 49 -2.55 -14.93 -20.09
CA ALA A 49 -3.59 -14.56 -19.14
C ALA A 49 -3.07 -14.43 -17.69
N TYR A 50 -1.93 -15.05 -17.37
CA TYR A 50 -1.29 -15.03 -16.05
C TYR A 50 -0.86 -13.64 -15.56
N ASP A 51 -0.54 -12.76 -16.50
CA ASP A 51 -0.07 -11.42 -16.15
C ASP A 51 -1.12 -10.63 -15.36
N TYR A 52 -2.42 -10.89 -15.55
CA TYR A 52 -3.47 -10.14 -14.86
C TYR A 52 -3.65 -10.53 -13.37
N PRO A 53 -3.72 -11.83 -12.99
CA PRO A 53 -3.66 -12.23 -11.58
C PRO A 53 -2.43 -11.73 -10.83
N ALA A 54 -1.26 -11.68 -11.48
CA ALA A 54 -0.04 -11.15 -10.87
C ALA A 54 -0.17 -9.66 -10.44
N LEU A 55 -1.04 -8.89 -11.11
CA LEU A 55 -1.34 -7.49 -10.77
C LEU A 55 -2.13 -7.33 -9.45
N LEU A 56 -2.62 -8.42 -8.87
CA LEU A 56 -3.20 -8.37 -7.52
C LEU A 56 -2.15 -8.00 -6.47
N ALA A 57 -0.90 -8.47 -6.61
CA ALA A 57 0.17 -8.16 -5.66
C ALA A 57 0.42 -6.65 -5.48
N PRO A 58 0.69 -5.85 -6.53
CA PRO A 58 0.85 -4.41 -6.38
C PRO A 58 -0.44 -3.71 -5.91
N THR A 59 -1.62 -4.23 -6.28
CA THR A 59 -2.91 -3.72 -5.79
C THR A 59 -3.06 -3.87 -4.29
N MET A 60 -2.81 -5.07 -3.76
CA MET A 60 -2.83 -5.33 -2.32
C MET A 60 -1.79 -4.48 -1.61
N TYR A 61 -0.61 -4.32 -2.21
CA TYR A 61 0.47 -3.51 -1.64
C TYR A 61 0.08 -2.04 -1.49
N LEU A 62 -0.52 -1.43 -2.51
CA LEU A 62 -1.03 -0.05 -2.44
C LEU A 62 -2.21 0.08 -1.49
N CYS A 63 -3.07 -0.93 -1.41
CA CYS A 63 -4.28 -0.90 -0.58
C CYS A 63 -4.08 -1.35 0.87
N LYS A 64 -2.88 -1.77 1.28
CA LYS A 64 -2.62 -2.39 2.61
C LYS A 64 -3.08 -1.57 3.81
N ASP A 65 -3.11 -0.25 3.68
CA ASP A 65 -3.48 0.70 4.74
C ASP A 65 -4.94 1.17 4.69
N THR A 66 -5.71 0.75 3.69
CA THR A 66 -7.07 1.29 3.42
C THR A 66 -8.09 0.93 4.50
N VAL A 67 -7.89 -0.19 5.20
CA VAL A 67 -8.78 -0.64 6.27
C VAL A 67 -8.42 0.10 7.56
N ASN A 68 -9.28 1.06 7.95
CA ASN A 68 -9.12 1.89 9.15
C ASN A 68 -7.81 2.69 9.24
N GLY A 69 -7.14 2.94 8.10
CA GLY A 69 -5.85 3.62 8.11
C GLY A 69 -4.75 2.78 8.78
N ARG A 70 -4.87 1.45 8.75
CA ARG A 70 -3.93 0.52 9.40
C ARG A 70 -3.71 -0.76 8.60
N SER A 71 -2.48 -0.97 8.16
CA SER A 71 -1.94 -2.28 7.80
C SER A 71 -1.74 -3.19 9.00
N ILE A 72 -1.42 -4.46 8.73
CA ILE A 72 -1.16 -5.49 9.73
C ILE A 72 -0.03 -5.08 10.69
N GLY A 73 1.11 -4.59 10.19
CA GLY A 73 2.23 -4.18 11.05
C GLY A 73 1.87 -3.01 11.96
N LYS A 74 1.06 -2.07 11.46
CA LYS A 74 0.57 -0.94 12.27
C LYS A 74 -0.42 -1.38 13.33
N ARG A 75 -1.25 -2.39 13.07
CA ARG A 75 -2.13 -2.98 14.09
C ARG A 75 -1.33 -3.62 15.22
N LEU A 76 -0.28 -4.37 14.90
CA LEU A 76 0.60 -4.99 15.89
C LEU A 76 1.31 -3.97 16.79
N LEU A 77 1.61 -2.78 16.27
CA LEU A 77 2.30 -1.72 17.00
C LEU A 77 1.36 -0.66 17.58
N ASN A 78 0.04 -0.85 17.53
CA ASN A 78 -0.96 0.15 17.96
C ASN A 78 -0.78 1.52 17.31
N LEU A 79 -0.48 1.54 16.01
CA LEU A 79 -0.29 2.73 15.21
C LEU A 79 -1.49 2.96 14.29
N GLN A 80 -1.80 4.22 14.01
CA GLN A 80 -2.85 4.60 13.07
C GLN A 80 -2.49 5.81 12.22
N ILE A 81 -2.93 5.76 10.96
CA ILE A 81 -2.85 6.89 10.04
C ILE A 81 -4.07 7.77 10.25
N VAL A 82 -3.83 9.03 10.57
CA VAL A 82 -4.85 10.06 10.74
C VAL A 82 -4.60 11.22 9.80
N ASN A 83 -5.65 11.96 9.46
CA ASN A 83 -5.51 13.21 8.72
C ASN A 83 -4.84 14.28 9.61
N GLU A 84 -4.00 15.11 9.00
CA GLU A 84 -3.31 16.17 9.75
C GLU A 84 -4.28 17.27 10.24
N GLY A 85 -5.30 17.60 9.44
CA GLY A 85 -6.24 18.68 9.72
C GLY A 85 -7.28 18.34 10.80
N ASP A 86 -8.10 17.31 10.57
CA ASP A 86 -9.23 16.95 11.44
C ASP A 86 -8.90 15.87 12.48
N ARG A 87 -7.70 15.27 12.41
CA ARG A 87 -7.24 14.15 13.27
C ARG A 87 -8.12 12.91 13.22
N GLN A 88 -9.02 12.79 12.24
CA GLN A 88 -9.81 11.59 12.01
C GLN A 88 -9.02 10.55 11.23
N VAL A 89 -9.54 9.32 11.19
CA VAL A 89 -8.95 8.22 10.42
C VAL A 89 -8.81 8.62 8.95
N ALA A 90 -7.64 8.34 8.36
CA ALA A 90 -7.40 8.66 6.96
C ALA A 90 -8.34 7.86 6.04
N SER A 91 -8.86 8.51 5.00
CA SER A 91 -9.71 7.84 4.02
C SER A 91 -8.92 6.82 3.20
N PRO A 92 -9.57 5.77 2.65
CA PRO A 92 -8.90 4.78 1.81
C PRO A 92 -8.11 5.39 0.65
N ALA A 93 -8.67 6.40 -0.03
CA ALA A 93 -7.99 7.10 -1.13
C ALA A 93 -6.71 7.81 -0.66
N ARG A 94 -6.74 8.48 0.49
CA ARG A 94 -5.52 9.10 1.07
C ARG A 94 -4.48 8.05 1.43
N CYS A 95 -4.91 6.88 1.93
CA CYS A 95 -4.01 5.76 2.21
C CYS A 95 -3.32 5.23 0.95
N VAL A 96 -4.03 5.16 -0.18
CA VAL A 96 -3.44 4.78 -1.48
C VAL A 96 -2.44 5.82 -1.95
N VAL A 97 -2.80 7.12 -1.96
CA VAL A 97 -1.88 8.21 -2.35
C VAL A 97 -0.60 8.17 -1.52
N ARG A 98 -0.75 7.94 -0.21
CA ARG A 98 0.36 7.77 0.73
C ARG A 98 1.23 6.54 0.43
N ASN A 99 0.69 5.51 -0.22
CA ASN A 99 1.41 4.28 -0.57
C ASN A 99 2.01 4.31 -1.97
N VAL A 100 1.57 5.19 -2.86
CA VAL A 100 2.23 5.41 -4.17
C VAL A 100 3.69 5.83 -4.00
N THR A 101 4.01 6.59 -2.95
CA THR A 101 5.40 6.97 -2.64
C THR A 101 6.28 5.81 -2.18
N LEU A 102 5.72 4.62 -1.90
CA LEU A 102 6.53 3.42 -1.62
C LEU A 102 7.27 2.93 -2.88
N LEU A 103 6.88 3.35 -4.08
CA LEU A 103 7.63 3.06 -5.30
C LEU A 103 9.06 3.64 -5.25
N ILE A 104 9.26 4.72 -4.49
CA ILE A 104 10.56 5.32 -4.19
C ILE A 104 11.03 4.99 -2.76
N SER A 105 10.68 3.79 -2.27
CA SER A 105 10.88 3.37 -0.87
C SER A 105 12.27 3.62 -0.27
N PRO A 106 13.42 3.48 -0.99
CA PRO A 106 14.72 3.77 -0.38
C PRO A 106 14.86 5.23 0.03
N ILE A 107 14.40 6.16 -0.83
CA ILE A 107 14.40 7.60 -0.56
C ILE A 107 13.41 7.91 0.58
N GLU A 108 12.25 7.27 0.55
CA GLU A 108 11.25 7.47 1.59
C GLU A 108 11.70 6.98 2.97
N LEU A 109 12.49 5.89 3.03
CA LEU A 109 13.10 5.37 4.25
C LEU A 109 14.09 6.37 4.84
N LEU A 110 14.97 6.95 4.01
CA LEU A 110 15.90 8.01 4.44
C LEU A 110 15.15 9.21 5.02
N ILE A 111 14.06 9.63 4.39
CA ILE A 111 13.25 10.77 4.87
C ILE A 111 12.52 10.41 6.16
N ALA A 112 12.05 9.18 6.30
CA ALA A 112 11.45 8.69 7.54
C ALA A 112 12.44 8.65 8.71
N MET A 113 13.74 8.44 8.45
CA MET A 113 14.80 8.53 9.46
C MET A 113 14.99 9.97 9.95
N LEU A 114 14.93 10.94 9.04
CA LEU A 114 15.03 12.37 9.39
C LEU A 114 13.77 12.90 10.07
N ASN A 115 12.59 12.38 9.73
CA ASN A 115 11.30 12.83 10.25
C ASN A 115 10.36 11.63 10.56
N PRO A 116 10.52 10.98 11.73
CA PRO A 116 9.76 9.76 12.07
C PRO A 116 8.24 9.95 12.09
N SER A 117 7.77 11.17 12.35
CA SER A 117 6.34 11.48 12.42
C SER A 117 5.68 11.60 11.03
N ARG A 118 6.40 12.05 10.00
CA ARG A 118 5.85 12.32 8.65
C ARG A 118 6.84 11.99 7.53
N ARG A 119 6.56 10.94 6.75
CA ARG A 119 7.27 10.59 5.50
C ARG A 119 6.78 11.41 4.30
N LEU A 120 7.40 11.27 3.13
CA LEU A 120 6.95 11.92 1.88
C LEU A 120 5.47 11.63 1.58
N GLY A 121 5.05 10.37 1.62
CA GLY A 121 3.66 10.00 1.42
C GLY A 121 2.70 10.62 2.45
N ASP A 122 3.15 10.84 3.69
CA ASP A 122 2.36 11.51 4.72
C ASP A 122 2.17 13.00 4.39
N ARG A 123 3.16 13.65 3.77
CA ARG A 123 3.07 15.04 3.32
C ARG A 123 2.13 15.17 2.12
N LEU A 124 2.29 14.32 1.11
CA LEU A 124 1.45 14.33 -0.10
C LEU A 124 -0.01 14.01 0.21
N ALA A 125 -0.27 13.01 1.07
CA ALA A 125 -1.64 12.62 1.42
C ALA A 125 -2.27 13.50 2.51
N GLY A 126 -1.53 14.46 3.08
CA GLY A 126 -2.01 15.28 4.20
C GLY A 126 -2.31 14.46 5.46
N THR A 127 -1.53 13.39 5.70
CA THR A 127 -1.71 12.47 6.83
C THR A 127 -0.52 12.50 7.78
N ARG A 128 -0.68 11.85 8.93
CA ARG A 128 0.35 11.62 9.94
C ARG A 128 0.11 10.28 10.62
N LEU A 129 1.18 9.66 11.10
CA LEU A 129 1.11 8.49 11.94
C LEU A 129 1.00 8.89 13.41
N LYS A 130 0.09 8.27 14.17
CA LYS A 130 -0.07 8.47 15.63
C LYS A 130 -0.23 7.13 16.35
N PHE A 131 0.04 7.14 17.66
CA PHE A 131 -0.37 6.06 18.53
C PHE A 131 -1.89 6.03 18.66
N SER A 132 -2.44 4.83 18.63
CA SER A 132 -3.84 4.54 18.84
C SER A 132 -4.06 4.30 20.34
N ASN A 133 -4.18 5.36 21.13
CA ASN A 133 -4.42 5.22 22.58
C ASN A 133 -5.83 4.71 22.91
N GLU A 134 -6.74 4.75 21.93
CA GLU A 134 -8.03 4.06 21.94
C GLU A 134 -8.29 3.49 20.54
N PRO A 135 -9.11 2.43 20.35
CA PRO A 135 -9.58 2.07 19.03
C PRO A 135 -10.39 3.26 18.50
N LEU A 136 -9.73 4.20 17.81
CA LEU A 136 -10.42 5.29 17.13
C LEU A 136 -11.55 4.64 16.33
N ARG A 137 -12.78 5.02 16.72
CA ARG A 137 -14.06 4.48 16.28
C ARG A 137 -13.93 3.88 14.89
N ASP A 138 -14.17 2.57 14.80
CA ASP A 138 -14.22 1.84 13.54
C ASP A 138 -15.17 2.58 12.60
N SER A 139 -14.57 3.39 11.72
CA SER A 139 -15.27 4.16 10.72
C SER A 139 -15.02 3.53 9.36
N SER A 140 -14.50 2.29 9.32
CA SER A 140 -14.30 1.54 8.09
C SER A 140 -15.65 1.30 7.44
N ARG A 141 -16.04 2.28 6.63
CA ARG A 141 -17.04 2.08 5.62
C ARG A 141 -16.39 1.11 4.64
N VAL A 142 -16.80 -0.16 4.73
CA VAL A 142 -16.30 -1.25 3.89
C VAL A 142 -16.50 -0.91 2.40
N GLY A 143 -17.59 -0.21 2.07
CA GLY A 143 -17.89 0.26 0.71
C GLY A 143 -16.72 1.03 0.07
N PRO A 144 -16.32 2.20 0.59
CA PRO A 144 -15.17 2.95 0.10
C PRO A 144 -13.86 2.16 -0.01
N VAL A 145 -13.60 1.21 0.90
CA VAL A 145 -12.40 0.35 0.81
C VAL A 145 -12.47 -0.53 -0.43
N ILE A 146 -13.60 -1.23 -0.61
CA ILE A 146 -13.83 -2.11 -1.76
C ILE A 146 -13.78 -1.31 -3.06
N SER A 147 -14.47 -0.16 -3.12
CA SER A 147 -14.47 0.70 -4.31
C SER A 147 -13.07 1.16 -4.68
N VAL A 148 -12.27 1.62 -3.71
CA VAL A 148 -10.88 2.04 -3.96
C VAL A 148 -10.02 0.85 -4.41
N PHE A 149 -10.20 -0.33 -3.83
CA PHE A 149 -9.47 -1.52 -4.25
C PHE A 149 -9.72 -1.86 -5.73
N PHE A 150 -10.98 -1.90 -6.17
CA PHE A 150 -11.31 -2.18 -7.56
C PHE A 150 -10.85 -1.08 -8.53
N ILE A 151 -10.95 0.19 -8.12
CA ILE A 151 -10.44 1.30 -8.92
C ILE A 151 -8.92 1.18 -9.11
N VAL A 152 -8.17 0.93 -8.04
CA VAL A 152 -6.71 0.75 -8.11
C VAL A 152 -6.35 -0.45 -8.98
N TYR A 153 -7.06 -1.57 -8.83
CA TYR A 153 -6.84 -2.76 -9.65
C TYR A 153 -7.08 -2.47 -11.15
N ALA A 154 -8.19 -1.82 -11.48
CA ALA A 154 -8.54 -1.45 -12.86
C ALA A 154 -7.51 -0.48 -13.46
N LEU A 155 -7.04 0.50 -12.69
CA LEU A 155 -5.98 1.41 -13.12
C LEU A 155 -4.67 0.67 -13.40
N ILE A 156 -4.28 -0.27 -12.54
CA ILE A 156 -3.07 -1.08 -12.75
C ILE A 156 -3.19 -1.91 -14.02
N ILE A 157 -4.33 -2.58 -14.25
CA ILE A 157 -4.60 -3.34 -15.48
C ILE A 157 -4.49 -2.43 -16.70
N LEU A 158 -5.14 -1.25 -16.67
CA LEU A 158 -5.10 -0.30 -17.77
C LEU A 158 -3.66 0.14 -18.06
N THR A 159 -2.87 0.46 -17.03
CA THR A 159 -1.46 0.85 -17.22
C THR A 159 -0.63 -0.30 -17.81
N ALA A 160 -0.82 -1.53 -17.34
CA ALA A 160 -0.12 -2.70 -17.87
C ALA A 160 -0.49 -2.96 -19.34
N PHE A 161 -1.76 -2.83 -19.70
CA PHE A 161 -2.23 -2.95 -21.07
C PHE A 161 -1.61 -1.90 -21.99
N LEU A 162 -1.59 -0.63 -21.57
CA LEU A 162 -0.99 0.46 -22.35
C LEU A 162 0.52 0.26 -22.54
N LEU A 163 1.23 -0.17 -21.51
CA LEU A 163 2.67 -0.45 -21.58
C LEU A 163 2.98 -1.59 -22.55
N LYS A 164 2.20 -2.68 -22.52
CA LYS A 164 2.35 -3.79 -23.48
C LYS A 164 2.08 -3.34 -24.92
N GLY A 165 1.02 -2.57 -25.14
CA GLY A 165 0.70 -2.02 -26.46
C GLY A 165 1.84 -1.14 -27.01
N TRP A 166 2.40 -0.29 -26.15
CA TRP A 166 3.54 0.55 -26.48
C TRP A 166 4.79 -0.26 -26.83
N GLN A 167 5.11 -1.31 -26.05
CA GLN A 167 6.23 -2.21 -26.35
C GLN A 167 6.10 -2.89 -27.71
N LYS A 168 4.89 -3.37 -28.04
CA LYS A 168 4.62 -3.98 -29.35
C LYS A 168 4.78 -2.99 -30.50
N TYR A 169 4.36 -1.74 -30.30
CA TYR A 169 4.55 -0.67 -31.28
C TYR A 169 6.03 -0.38 -31.53
N LEU A 170 6.84 -0.25 -30.47
CA LEU A 170 8.29 -0.05 -30.61
C LEU A 170 8.98 -1.20 -31.35
N PHE A 171 8.55 -2.44 -31.12
CA PHE A 171 9.11 -3.61 -31.80
C PHE A 171 8.78 -3.65 -33.30
N MET A 172 7.67 -3.05 -33.74
CA MET A 172 7.33 -2.93 -35.17
C MET A 172 8.10 -1.83 -35.90
N LEU A 173 8.75 -0.91 -35.17
CA LEU A 173 9.53 0.20 -35.73
C LEU A 173 11.04 -0.10 -35.85
N ASN A 174 11.52 -1.19 -35.25
CA ASN A 174 12.89 -1.69 -35.34
C ASN A 174 12.97 -2.89 -36.29
#